data_AF-A0A556QJX6-F1
#
_entry.id   AF-A0A556QJX6-F1
#
_cell.length_a   1.000
_cell.length_b   1.000
_cell.length_c   1.000
_cell.angle_alpha   90.00
_cell.angle_beta   90.00
_cell.angle_gamma   90.00
#
_symmetry.space_group_name_H-M   'P 1'
#
loop_
_entity.id
_entity.type
_entity.pdbx_description
1 polymer ?
#
loop_
_entity_poly.entity_id
_entity_poly.type
_entity_poly.pdbx_seq_one_letter_code
_entity_poly.pdbx_strand_id
1 'polypeptide(L)'
;MSEETPKKHPNLYKRVTASVPLLVTVIVHVVLIAIAGYFVVSEQIIGKKKIMEAASATESVAQKQVEHRLQVARKGGGSASSSPVSASRIFSTADNALQMPAMPDLPSVGASSLSGMGFGAGMGAVGTGTGYNTGLGGGNGLGSGFMSMSFLGTTSQRASKIVFVVDVGTGLMDIRKGGFEAFQIIRDEMAKLISRLPPSAEFGVVLFETGTSGTDGAVTSFERTLLPATVANKERLFEWIKPINADSARVGIQSVPNRVTWRPKPITNAGLDETLYVPLWTRALRASLELQPDTVYLITGSAGAQRRKVSESELAKRKRENDDYIADLKREGLDMAAVGAARGAAMNKARAEFDAINAKLKAQGKSPFIIQDIKRVFDGDFQAALKRIGESIKLDTKGWTTKSGKVLWWTGYSEWENAEYSDVIMYISQMQRALLKDRAALNIFLFVGPNEEPKVSMENLGKTSSRNGGKFELITTKRLQELSKRDEQKK
;
A
#
# COMPACT_ATOMS: atom_id res chain seq x y z
N MET A 1 -20.37 7.29 -76.21
CA MET A 1 -19.29 6.29 -76.47
C MET A 1 -18.02 6.76 -75.79
N SER A 2 -17.71 6.18 -74.64
CA SER A 2 -16.36 6.15 -74.06
C SER A 2 -16.34 4.92 -73.16
N GLU A 3 -15.65 3.90 -73.63
CA GLU A 3 -15.59 2.55 -73.08
C GLU A 3 -14.47 2.53 -72.03
N GLU A 4 -14.83 2.48 -70.74
CA GLU A 4 -13.85 2.34 -69.65
C GLU A 4 -13.42 0.88 -69.52
N THR A 5 -12.12 0.64 -69.66
CA THR A 5 -11.49 -0.67 -69.47
C THR A 5 -11.21 -0.93 -67.98
N PRO A 6 -11.43 -2.16 -67.47
CA PRO A 6 -11.22 -2.45 -66.05
C PRO A 6 -9.72 -2.67 -65.74
N LYS A 7 -9.18 -1.89 -64.79
CA LYS A 7 -7.81 -2.06 -64.28
C LYS A 7 -7.70 -3.33 -63.42
N LYS A 8 -6.82 -4.25 -63.85
CA LYS A 8 -6.47 -5.49 -63.16
C LYS A 8 -5.62 -5.20 -61.90
N HIS A 9 -6.13 -5.47 -60.71
CA HIS A 9 -5.38 -5.30 -59.46
C HIS A 9 -4.20 -6.29 -59.38
N PRO A 10 -2.98 -5.85 -59.01
CA PRO A 10 -1.83 -6.74 -58.87
C PRO A 10 -1.93 -7.59 -57.59
N ASN A 11 -1.55 -8.87 -57.73
CA ASN A 11 -1.55 -9.88 -56.67
C ASN A 11 -0.64 -9.49 -55.49
N LEU A 12 -1.09 -9.76 -54.26
CA LEU A 12 -0.50 -9.35 -52.97
C LEU A 12 0.99 -9.70 -52.86
N TYR A 13 1.40 -10.83 -53.45
CA TYR A 13 2.78 -11.29 -53.47
C TYR A 13 3.75 -10.33 -54.17
N LYS A 14 3.32 -9.63 -55.24
CA LYS A 14 4.17 -8.64 -55.92
C LYS A 14 4.32 -7.34 -55.13
N ARG A 15 3.40 -7.03 -54.21
CA ARG A 15 3.50 -5.85 -53.32
C ARG A 15 4.51 -6.08 -52.19
N VAL A 16 4.57 -7.30 -51.66
CA VAL A 16 5.48 -7.64 -50.54
C VAL A 16 6.92 -7.80 -51.00
N THR A 17 7.17 -8.26 -52.24
CA THR A 17 8.54 -8.40 -52.78
C THR A 17 9.10 -7.12 -53.40
N ALA A 18 8.29 -6.07 -53.62
CA ALA A 18 8.72 -4.81 -54.23
C ALA A 18 9.17 -3.75 -53.20
N SER A 19 8.93 -3.97 -51.90
CA SER A 19 9.34 -3.05 -50.84
C SER A 19 10.63 -3.54 -50.18
N VAL A 20 11.76 -3.29 -50.84
CA VAL A 20 13.13 -3.46 -50.30
C VAL A 20 13.26 -3.00 -48.84
N PRO A 21 12.73 -1.83 -48.40
CA PRO A 21 12.86 -1.42 -47.00
C PRO A 21 12.12 -2.34 -46.01
N LEU A 22 10.99 -2.94 -46.40
CA LEU A 22 10.24 -3.85 -45.52
C LEU A 22 10.97 -5.18 -45.31
N LEU A 23 11.66 -5.68 -46.34
CA LEU A 23 12.47 -6.90 -46.22
C LEU A 23 13.66 -6.66 -45.26
N VAL A 24 14.29 -5.49 -45.35
CA VAL A 24 15.41 -5.11 -44.49
C VAL A 24 14.99 -5.03 -43.02
N THR A 25 13.82 -4.45 -42.70
CA THR A 25 13.36 -4.36 -41.30
C THR A 25 13.08 -5.74 -40.71
N VAL A 26 12.49 -6.66 -41.49
CA VAL A 26 12.22 -8.02 -41.04
C VAL A 26 13.51 -8.78 -40.76
N ILE A 27 14.52 -8.66 -41.63
CA ILE A 27 15.83 -9.28 -41.43
C ILE A 27 16.51 -8.77 -40.15
N VAL A 28 16.47 -7.46 -39.91
CA VAL A 28 17.05 -6.86 -38.69
C VAL A 28 16.41 -7.41 -37.42
N HIS A 29 15.08 -7.55 -37.40
CA HIS A 29 14.38 -8.10 -36.23
C HIS A 29 14.73 -9.57 -35.99
N VAL A 30 14.85 -10.37 -37.04
CA VAL A 30 15.24 -11.79 -36.92
C VAL A 30 16.67 -11.92 -36.36
N VAL A 31 17.60 -11.07 -36.82
CA VAL A 31 18.98 -11.05 -36.32
C VAL A 31 19.03 -10.65 -34.84
N LEU A 32 18.28 -9.62 -34.43
CA LEU A 32 18.23 -9.19 -33.03
C LEU A 32 17.66 -10.28 -32.10
N ILE A 33 16.62 -10.98 -32.53
CA ILE A 33 16.04 -12.10 -31.78
C ILE A 33 17.04 -13.24 -31.62
N ALA A 34 17.80 -13.57 -32.67
CA ALA A 34 18.82 -14.61 -32.63
C ALA A 34 19.97 -14.28 -31.67
N ILE A 35 20.45 -13.02 -31.67
CA ILE A 35 21.51 -12.55 -30.76
C ILE A 35 21.03 -12.62 -29.30
N ALA A 36 19.81 -12.14 -29.03
CA ALA A 36 19.23 -12.18 -27.69
C ALA A 36 19.05 -13.63 -27.19
N GLY A 37 18.57 -14.52 -28.05
CA GLY A 37 18.44 -15.95 -27.75
C GLY A 37 19.77 -16.62 -27.43
N TYR A 38 20.82 -16.32 -28.21
CA TYR A 38 22.17 -16.81 -27.95
C TYR A 38 22.72 -16.35 -26.60
N PHE A 39 22.54 -15.07 -26.27
CA PHE A 39 23.05 -14.49 -25.02
C PHE A 39 22.42 -15.18 -23.79
N VAL A 40 21.10 -15.37 -23.80
CA VAL A 40 20.36 -16.04 -22.73
C VAL A 40 20.82 -17.49 -22.53
N VAL A 41 21.02 -18.23 -23.63
CA VAL A 41 21.51 -19.62 -23.56
C VAL A 41 22.94 -19.67 -23.01
N SER A 42 23.80 -18.76 -23.44
CA SER A 42 25.21 -18.72 -23.01
C SER A 42 25.38 -18.40 -21.52
N GLU A 43 24.56 -17.49 -20.96
CA GLU A 43 24.67 -17.11 -19.55
C GLU A 43 23.94 -18.06 -18.61
N GLN A 44 22.80 -18.63 -19.01
CA GLN A 44 21.97 -19.42 -18.09
C GLN A 44 22.24 -20.92 -18.13
N ILE A 45 22.68 -21.48 -19.26
CA ILE A 45 22.80 -22.94 -19.41
C ILE A 45 24.25 -23.41 -19.30
N ILE A 46 25.22 -22.57 -19.67
CA ILE A 46 26.66 -22.90 -19.64
C ILE A 46 27.33 -22.21 -18.45
N GLY A 47 26.82 -22.49 -17.24
CA GLY A 47 27.42 -22.00 -16.01
C GLY A 47 28.82 -22.59 -15.81
N LYS A 48 29.83 -21.72 -15.67
CA LYS A 48 31.22 -22.09 -15.33
C LYS A 48 31.26 -22.85 -14.00
N LYS A 49 31.74 -24.09 -14.01
CA LYS A 49 32.04 -24.86 -12.79
C LYS A 49 33.11 -24.11 -11.98
N LYS A 50 32.74 -23.57 -10.82
CA LYS A 50 33.71 -23.11 -9.81
C LYS A 50 34.17 -24.33 -9.01
N ILE A 51 35.43 -24.69 -9.18
CA ILE A 51 36.11 -25.68 -8.33
C ILE A 51 36.38 -24.97 -7.00
N MET A 52 35.87 -25.53 -5.91
CA MET A 52 36.16 -25.04 -4.56
C MET A 52 37.44 -25.72 -4.06
N GLU A 53 38.46 -24.91 -3.79
CA GLU A 53 39.67 -25.31 -3.09
C GLU A 53 39.35 -25.28 -1.58
N ALA A 54 39.46 -26.43 -0.92
CA ALA A 54 39.14 -26.56 0.49
C ALA A 54 40.31 -26.06 1.36
N ALA A 55 40.07 -25.05 2.18
CA ALA A 55 41.02 -24.61 3.21
C ALA A 55 41.14 -25.67 4.32
N SER A 56 42.38 -25.93 4.74
CA SER A 56 42.75 -26.91 5.77
C SER A 56 42.08 -26.64 7.12
N ALA A 57 41.54 -27.69 7.74
CA ALA A 57 40.91 -27.64 9.06
C ALA A 57 41.93 -27.35 10.18
N THR A 58 41.76 -26.23 10.88
CA THR A 58 42.33 -26.01 12.22
C THR A 58 41.27 -26.34 13.26
N GLU A 59 41.65 -27.10 14.30
CA GLU A 59 40.77 -27.57 15.38
C GLU A 59 39.91 -26.46 15.98
N SER A 60 38.60 -26.69 16.03
CA SER A 60 37.63 -25.68 16.44
C SER A 60 37.50 -25.57 17.96
N VAL A 61 37.40 -24.32 18.44
CA VAL A 61 37.12 -23.89 19.82
C VAL A 61 35.89 -24.60 20.45
N ALA A 62 35.02 -25.21 19.63
CA ALA A 62 33.84 -25.96 20.07
C ALA A 62 34.21 -27.22 20.88
N GLN A 63 35.31 -27.91 20.59
CA GLN A 63 35.69 -29.11 21.34
C GLN A 63 36.11 -28.79 22.78
N LYS A 64 36.82 -27.67 23.01
CA LYS A 64 37.21 -27.21 24.36
C LYS A 64 36.00 -26.81 25.23
N GLN A 65 34.91 -26.32 24.63
CA GLN A 65 33.72 -25.92 25.37
C GLN A 65 32.84 -27.11 25.80
N VAL A 66 32.89 -28.23 25.06
CA VAL A 66 32.15 -29.45 25.41
C VAL A 66 32.78 -30.16 26.62
N GLU A 67 34.11 -30.23 26.69
CA GLU A 67 34.82 -30.79 27.85
C GLU A 67 34.54 -30.01 29.14
N HIS A 68 34.56 -28.67 29.07
CA HIS A 68 34.28 -27.81 30.22
C HIS A 68 32.85 -27.99 30.76
N ARG A 69 31.86 -28.23 29.88
CA ARG A 69 30.47 -28.48 30.30
C ARG A 69 30.27 -29.84 30.96
N LEU A 70 31.00 -30.87 30.53
CA LEU A 70 30.94 -32.20 31.13
C LEU A 70 31.54 -32.26 32.54
N GLN A 71 32.54 -31.41 32.83
CA GLN A 71 33.17 -31.35 34.15
C GLN A 71 32.28 -30.65 35.20
N VAL A 72 31.51 -29.64 34.78
CA VAL A 72 30.57 -28.91 35.66
C VAL A 72 29.32 -29.75 35.97
N ALA A 73 28.82 -30.53 35.01
CA ALA A 73 27.66 -31.41 35.19
C ALA A 73 27.91 -32.53 36.22
N ARG A 74 29.14 -33.03 36.35
CA ARG A 74 29.49 -34.06 37.35
C ARG A 74 29.52 -33.54 38.79
N LYS A 75 29.57 -32.22 39.00
CA LYS A 75 29.77 -31.61 40.33
C LYS A 75 28.47 -31.09 40.97
N GLY A 76 27.35 -31.05 40.24
CA GLY A 76 26.11 -30.37 40.66
C GLY A 76 24.92 -31.26 41.07
N GLY A 77 25.06 -32.59 41.09
CA GLY A 77 23.95 -33.51 41.41
C GLY A 77 23.79 -33.76 42.91
N GLY A 78 23.12 -32.88 43.65
CA GLY A 78 22.80 -33.11 45.06
C GLY A 78 21.70 -32.20 45.63
N SER A 79 20.54 -32.81 45.92
CA SER A 79 19.57 -32.48 46.99
C SER A 79 18.39 -31.52 46.74
N ALA A 80 17.20 -32.07 47.09
CA ALA A 80 15.98 -31.48 47.71
C ALA A 80 15.12 -30.49 46.88
N SER A 81 13.80 -30.67 46.61
CA SER A 81 12.58 -31.08 47.36
C SER A 81 11.65 -29.88 47.63
N SER A 82 10.45 -29.83 47.03
CA SER A 82 9.14 -29.55 47.68
C SER A 82 7.99 -29.32 46.67
N SER A 83 6.78 -29.71 47.11
CA SER A 83 5.54 -30.02 46.36
C SER A 83 4.59 -28.82 46.07
N PRO A 84 3.51 -28.98 45.26
CA PRO A 84 2.71 -27.88 44.71
C PRO A 84 1.39 -27.62 45.47
N VAL A 85 0.85 -26.39 45.35
CA VAL A 85 -0.51 -26.04 45.81
C VAL A 85 -1.27 -25.35 44.68
N SER A 86 -2.45 -25.89 44.36
CA SER A 86 -3.44 -25.39 43.40
C SER A 86 -4.52 -24.57 44.11
N ALA A 87 -5.13 -23.56 43.45
CA ALA A 87 -6.60 -23.43 43.32
C ALA A 87 -7.08 -22.08 42.70
N SER A 88 -7.73 -22.23 41.55
CA SER A 88 -8.83 -21.52 40.87
C SER A 88 -9.65 -20.43 41.59
N ARG A 89 -10.11 -19.41 40.83
CA ARG A 89 -11.45 -18.78 40.97
C ARG A 89 -12.01 -18.26 39.63
N ILE A 90 -13.34 -18.22 39.59
CA ILE A 90 -14.28 -18.30 38.46
C ILE A 90 -14.76 -16.93 37.93
N PHE A 91 -15.22 -16.95 36.68
CA PHE A 91 -15.91 -15.96 35.81
C PHE A 91 -16.95 -15.00 36.43
N SER A 92 -17.15 -13.86 35.76
CA SER A 92 -18.43 -13.14 35.68
C SER A 92 -18.67 -12.61 34.26
N THR A 93 -19.92 -12.68 33.82
CA THR A 93 -20.46 -12.43 32.47
C THR A 93 -21.17 -11.09 32.35
N ALA A 94 -21.26 -10.58 31.11
CA ALA A 94 -22.23 -9.65 30.50
C ALA A 94 -21.71 -8.25 30.13
N ASP A 95 -21.48 -8.03 28.82
CA ASP A 95 -22.15 -7.00 28.01
C ASP A 95 -21.72 -7.14 26.53
N ASN A 96 -22.67 -7.55 25.69
CA ASN A 96 -22.48 -7.87 24.27
C ASN A 96 -23.38 -6.99 23.39
N ALA A 97 -22.81 -5.93 22.84
CA ALA A 97 -23.17 -5.32 21.56
C ALA A 97 -22.02 -4.38 21.15
N LEU A 98 -21.40 -4.61 19.98
CA LEU A 98 -20.19 -3.95 19.43
C LEU A 98 -18.83 -4.59 19.79
N GLN A 99 -18.76 -5.91 19.95
CA GLN A 99 -17.46 -6.59 20.00
C GLN A 99 -17.02 -6.97 18.59
N MET A 100 -15.94 -6.33 18.13
CA MET A 100 -15.06 -6.88 17.11
C MET A 100 -14.65 -8.31 17.52
N PRO A 101 -14.35 -9.23 16.57
CA PRO A 101 -13.77 -10.52 16.91
C PRO A 101 -12.60 -10.33 17.87
N ALA A 102 -12.50 -11.17 18.90
CA ALA A 102 -11.35 -11.17 19.79
C ALA A 102 -10.07 -11.24 18.94
N MET A 103 -9.11 -10.35 19.23
CA MET A 103 -7.80 -10.45 18.59
C MET A 103 -7.25 -11.87 18.80
N PRO A 104 -6.47 -12.41 17.85
CA PRO A 104 -5.84 -13.71 18.04
C PRO A 104 -5.10 -13.72 19.38
N ASP A 105 -5.36 -14.74 20.20
CA ASP A 105 -4.66 -14.89 21.48
C ASP A 105 -3.15 -14.81 21.21
N LEU A 106 -2.53 -13.76 21.76
CA LEU A 106 -1.09 -13.73 21.91
C LEU A 106 -0.75 -14.96 22.75
N PRO A 107 0.20 -15.82 22.33
CA PRO A 107 0.62 -16.91 23.20
C PRO A 107 1.04 -16.30 24.53
N SER A 108 0.28 -16.57 25.58
CA SER A 108 0.60 -16.14 26.92
C SER A 108 1.92 -16.81 27.28
N VAL A 109 3.01 -16.06 27.25
CA VAL A 109 4.20 -16.40 28.03
C VAL A 109 3.87 -16.12 29.48
N GLY A 110 2.99 -16.95 30.03
CA GLY A 110 2.80 -17.06 31.46
C GLY A 110 4.15 -17.40 32.08
N ALA A 111 4.41 -16.84 33.26
CA ALA A 111 5.58 -17.06 34.10
C ALA A 111 5.79 -18.52 34.57
N SER A 112 5.23 -19.49 33.83
CA SER A 112 5.34 -20.94 34.01
C SER A 112 6.26 -21.59 32.96
N SER A 113 6.78 -20.83 31.98
CA SER A 113 7.82 -21.34 31.05
C SER A 113 9.25 -21.23 31.62
N LEU A 114 9.42 -20.68 32.83
CA LEU A 114 10.73 -20.48 33.46
C LEU A 114 11.07 -21.51 34.55
N SER A 115 10.27 -22.58 34.70
CA SER A 115 10.52 -23.67 35.67
C SER A 115 10.68 -25.07 35.03
N GLY A 116 10.68 -25.17 33.69
CA GLY A 116 10.65 -26.45 32.98
C GLY A 116 11.96 -26.92 32.34
N MET A 117 13.09 -26.19 32.50
CA MET A 117 14.38 -26.60 31.92
C MET A 117 15.31 -27.19 32.99
N GLY A 118 14.81 -28.26 33.63
CA GLY A 118 15.60 -29.16 34.46
C GLY A 118 16.17 -30.30 33.60
N PHE A 119 17.48 -30.29 33.42
CA PHE A 119 18.27 -31.44 32.99
C PHE A 119 18.01 -32.65 33.91
N GLY A 120 17.78 -33.84 33.35
CA GLY A 120 17.88 -35.08 34.13
C GLY A 120 17.14 -36.30 33.59
N ALA A 121 17.86 -37.10 32.79
CA ALA A 121 17.83 -38.57 32.70
C ALA A 121 16.50 -39.32 32.43
N GLY A 122 16.51 -40.09 31.33
CA GLY A 122 16.02 -41.48 31.36
C GLY A 122 15.01 -41.90 30.29
N MET A 123 15.53 -42.59 29.27
CA MET A 123 14.84 -43.59 28.44
C MET A 123 13.70 -43.15 27.50
N GLY A 124 14.09 -42.88 26.24
CA GLY A 124 13.74 -43.76 25.12
C GLY A 124 12.27 -43.84 24.70
N ALA A 125 11.84 -42.91 23.85
CA ALA A 125 10.91 -43.20 22.76
C ALA A 125 11.25 -42.32 21.56
N VAL A 126 11.58 -43.01 20.46
CA VAL A 126 11.89 -42.45 19.14
C VAL A 126 10.68 -41.68 18.63
N GLY A 127 10.94 -40.52 18.04
CA GLY A 127 9.94 -39.52 17.70
C GLY A 127 9.01 -39.89 16.55
N THR A 128 7.88 -39.19 16.53
CA THR A 128 7.16 -38.86 15.29
C THR A 128 6.84 -37.37 15.39
N GLY A 129 7.87 -36.57 15.14
CA GLY A 129 7.76 -35.12 15.03
C GLY A 129 7.05 -34.76 13.73
N THR A 130 5.99 -33.98 13.85
CA THR A 130 5.30 -33.28 12.76
C THR A 130 6.26 -32.26 12.14
N GLY A 131 7.06 -32.73 11.19
CA GLY A 131 7.81 -31.88 10.27
C GLY A 131 6.93 -31.48 9.10
N TYR A 132 6.48 -30.22 9.08
CA TYR A 132 6.01 -29.62 7.83
C TYR A 132 7.18 -28.96 7.12
N ASN A 133 7.39 -29.54 5.94
CA ASN A 133 8.35 -29.28 4.90
C ASN A 133 8.15 -27.88 4.26
N THR A 134 9.14 -27.00 4.38
CA THR A 134 9.50 -26.03 3.32
C THR A 134 10.96 -25.60 3.48
N GLY A 135 11.83 -26.06 2.57
CA GLY A 135 13.13 -25.45 2.32
C GLY A 135 14.36 -26.26 2.72
N LEU A 136 14.51 -27.47 2.16
CA LEU A 136 15.83 -28.08 1.95
C LEU A 136 16.63 -27.20 0.98
N GLY A 137 17.65 -26.55 1.53
CA GLY A 137 18.68 -25.82 0.80
C GLY A 137 19.88 -25.66 1.72
N GLY A 138 20.58 -26.75 1.98
CA GLY A 138 21.75 -26.79 2.85
C GLY A 138 22.88 -25.90 2.33
N GLY A 139 23.53 -25.21 3.25
CA GLY A 139 24.72 -24.39 2.99
C GLY A 139 25.10 -23.60 4.24
N ASN A 140 25.95 -24.19 5.07
CA ASN A 140 26.54 -23.56 6.25
C ASN A 140 27.14 -22.18 5.94
N GLY A 141 26.73 -21.17 6.71
CA GLY A 141 27.35 -19.86 6.74
C GLY A 141 26.68 -18.97 7.77
N LEU A 142 27.24 -18.90 8.98
CA LEU A 142 26.92 -17.92 10.00
C LEU A 142 27.06 -16.50 9.43
N GLY A 143 25.94 -15.85 9.09
CA GLY A 143 25.93 -14.46 8.66
C GLY A 143 24.52 -13.90 8.55
N SER A 144 24.17 -12.99 9.47
CA SER A 144 23.04 -12.05 9.41
C SER A 144 21.66 -12.66 9.11
N GLY A 145 20.81 -12.77 10.13
CA GLY A 145 19.44 -13.29 10.04
C GLY A 145 18.54 -12.49 9.08
N PHE A 146 18.49 -12.92 7.82
CA PHE A 146 17.53 -12.46 6.82
C PHE A 146 16.34 -13.41 6.82
N MET A 147 15.16 -12.95 7.27
CA MET A 147 13.92 -13.69 7.07
C MET A 147 13.16 -13.17 5.85
N SER A 148 12.65 -14.11 5.07
CA SER A 148 11.74 -13.87 3.97
C SER A 148 10.33 -13.65 4.54
N MET A 149 9.84 -12.41 4.63
CA MET A 149 8.50 -12.09 5.17
C MET A 149 7.51 -11.84 4.03
N SER A 150 6.39 -12.58 3.97
CA SER A 150 5.35 -12.38 2.96
C SER A 150 4.25 -11.43 3.45
N PHE A 151 4.14 -10.22 2.88
CA PHE A 151 2.95 -9.35 3.05
C PHE A 151 2.07 -9.47 1.81
N LEU A 152 0.81 -9.90 1.99
CA LEU A 152 -0.19 -10.00 0.91
C LEU A 152 0.20 -10.89 -0.29
N GLY A 153 1.31 -11.63 -0.19
CA GLY A 153 1.91 -12.42 -1.27
C GLY A 153 3.36 -12.04 -1.60
N THR A 154 3.83 -10.87 -1.14
CA THR A 154 5.18 -10.37 -1.41
C THR A 154 6.20 -10.73 -0.34
N THR A 155 7.16 -11.61 -0.68
CA THR A 155 8.28 -11.95 0.20
C THR A 155 9.44 -10.94 0.10
N SER A 156 9.82 -10.26 1.20
CA SER A 156 11.04 -9.41 1.27
C SER A 156 12.20 -10.15 1.94
N GLN A 157 13.39 -10.13 1.33
CA GLN A 157 14.61 -10.84 1.79
C GLN A 157 15.51 -10.02 2.73
N ARG A 158 15.23 -8.72 2.94
CA ARG A 158 15.98 -7.83 3.85
C ARG A 158 14.99 -7.06 4.72
N ALA A 159 14.65 -7.61 5.88
CA ALA A 159 13.57 -7.07 6.71
C ALA A 159 14.00 -6.89 8.18
N SER A 160 15.18 -6.30 8.41
CA SER A 160 15.56 -5.83 9.74
C SER A 160 14.81 -4.56 10.10
N LYS A 161 14.56 -3.64 9.17
CA LYS A 161 13.89 -2.35 9.41
C LYS A 161 12.74 -2.13 8.44
N ILE A 162 11.51 -2.15 8.94
CA ILE A 162 10.31 -2.17 8.12
C ILE A 162 9.42 -0.98 8.45
N VAL A 163 8.89 -0.27 7.46
CA VAL A 163 7.84 0.73 7.67
C VAL A 163 6.61 0.43 6.84
N PHE A 164 5.44 0.46 7.47
CA PHE A 164 4.15 0.44 6.79
C PHE A 164 3.69 1.88 6.57
N VAL A 165 3.34 2.22 5.33
CA VAL A 165 2.79 3.53 4.94
C VAL A 165 1.37 3.31 4.46
N VAL A 166 0.37 3.73 5.22
CA VAL A 166 -1.03 3.35 4.99
C VAL A 166 -1.91 4.57 4.77
N ASP A 167 -2.64 4.58 3.65
CA ASP A 167 -3.72 5.53 3.40
C ASP A 167 -4.87 5.23 4.39
N VAL A 168 -5.26 6.21 5.19
CA VAL A 168 -6.40 6.12 6.11
C VAL A 168 -7.58 6.95 5.63
N GLY A 169 -7.46 7.62 4.49
CA GLY A 169 -8.47 8.50 3.95
C GLY A 169 -9.76 7.79 3.56
N THR A 170 -10.85 8.56 3.53
CA THR A 170 -12.20 8.06 3.18
C THR A 170 -12.28 7.45 1.78
N GLY A 171 -11.40 7.84 0.85
CA GLY A 171 -11.33 7.25 -0.49
C GLY A 171 -10.88 5.77 -0.51
N LEU A 172 -10.23 5.28 0.55
CA LEU A 172 -9.90 3.85 0.71
C LEU A 172 -11.13 3.03 1.14
N MET A 173 -12.10 3.69 1.79
CA MET A 173 -13.36 3.12 2.26
C MET A 173 -14.54 3.44 1.33
N ASP A 174 -14.27 3.79 0.07
CA ASP A 174 -15.33 3.96 -0.93
C ASP A 174 -16.16 2.67 -1.06
N ILE A 175 -17.44 2.81 -1.42
CA ILE A 175 -18.35 1.67 -1.56
C ILE A 175 -17.82 0.61 -2.54
N ARG A 176 -17.12 1.04 -3.60
CA ARG A 176 -16.54 0.14 -4.60
C ARG A 176 -15.48 -0.77 -4.00
N LYS A 177 -14.83 -0.30 -2.94
CA LYS A 177 -13.68 -0.94 -2.31
C LYS A 177 -14.05 -1.71 -1.04
N GLY A 178 -15.32 -1.72 -0.64
CA GLY A 178 -15.81 -2.52 0.49
C GLY A 178 -16.00 -1.75 1.80
N GLY A 179 -15.98 -0.41 1.79
CA GLY A 179 -16.34 0.38 2.98
C GLY A 179 -15.39 0.17 4.16
N PHE A 180 -15.95 0.12 5.37
CA PHE A 180 -15.21 -0.13 6.61
C PHE A 180 -14.51 -1.49 6.66
N GLU A 181 -15.15 -2.53 6.12
CA GLU A 181 -14.60 -3.89 6.11
C GLU A 181 -13.24 -3.92 5.41
N ALA A 182 -13.11 -3.17 4.33
CA ALA A 182 -11.87 -3.09 3.58
C ALA A 182 -10.69 -2.56 4.40
N PHE A 183 -10.91 -1.48 5.15
CA PHE A 183 -9.88 -0.92 6.02
C PHE A 183 -9.59 -1.85 7.20
N GLN A 184 -10.63 -2.48 7.76
CA GLN A 184 -10.45 -3.48 8.82
C GLN A 184 -9.52 -4.60 8.35
N ILE A 185 -9.71 -5.16 7.15
CA ILE A 185 -8.81 -6.22 6.68
C ILE A 185 -7.37 -5.72 6.51
N ILE A 186 -7.17 -4.49 6.00
CA ILE A 186 -5.82 -3.90 5.89
C ILE A 186 -5.15 -3.76 7.27
N ARG A 187 -5.90 -3.27 8.26
CA ARG A 187 -5.43 -3.15 9.66
C ARG A 187 -5.07 -4.52 10.23
N ASP A 188 -5.94 -5.50 10.03
CA ASP A 188 -5.77 -6.85 10.57
C ASP A 188 -4.57 -7.56 9.93
N GLU A 189 -4.37 -7.43 8.61
CA GLU A 189 -3.20 -7.97 7.91
C GLU A 189 -1.88 -7.30 8.35
N MET A 190 -1.89 -5.98 8.52
CA MET A 190 -0.74 -5.26 9.08
C MET A 190 -0.41 -5.75 10.50
N ALA A 191 -1.42 -5.90 11.36
CA ALA A 191 -1.24 -6.41 12.72
C ALA A 191 -0.69 -7.85 12.73
N LYS A 192 -1.23 -8.72 11.88
CA LYS A 192 -0.76 -10.10 11.69
C LYS A 192 0.72 -10.12 11.30
N LEU A 193 1.15 -9.28 10.35
CA LEU A 193 2.56 -9.25 9.98
C LEU A 193 3.47 -8.80 11.10
N ILE A 194 3.11 -7.70 11.77
CA ILE A 194 3.92 -7.14 12.83
C ILE A 194 3.98 -8.13 14.00
N SER A 195 2.92 -8.90 14.26
CA SER A 195 2.93 -9.97 15.27
C SER A 195 4.00 -11.03 14.98
N ARG A 196 4.24 -11.36 13.71
CA ARG A 196 5.22 -12.35 13.25
C ARG A 196 6.66 -11.85 13.19
N LEU A 197 6.90 -10.55 13.39
CA LEU A 197 8.27 -10.00 13.38
C LEU A 197 9.09 -10.52 14.57
N PRO A 198 10.36 -10.93 14.38
CA PRO A 198 11.22 -11.31 15.48
C PRO A 198 11.61 -10.07 16.30
N PRO A 199 11.92 -10.19 17.60
CA PRO A 199 12.34 -9.04 18.42
C PRO A 199 13.59 -8.29 17.91
N SER A 200 14.41 -8.93 17.07
CA SER A 200 15.58 -8.34 16.43
C SER A 200 15.24 -7.42 15.24
N ALA A 201 14.01 -7.44 14.74
CA ALA A 201 13.55 -6.52 13.71
C ALA A 201 12.99 -5.24 14.34
N GLU A 202 13.08 -4.14 13.62
CA GLU A 202 12.49 -2.85 13.97
C GLU A 202 11.36 -2.53 12.99
N PHE A 203 10.30 -1.90 13.51
CA PHE A 203 9.13 -1.53 12.73
C PHE A 203 8.70 -0.09 12.99
N GLY A 204 8.00 0.48 12.01
CA GLY A 204 7.31 1.76 12.11
C GLY A 204 6.02 1.74 11.30
N VAL A 205 5.09 2.64 11.65
CA VAL A 205 3.85 2.85 10.89
C VAL A 205 3.68 4.35 10.65
N VAL A 206 3.46 4.70 9.40
CA VAL A 206 3.12 6.04 8.92
C VAL A 206 1.74 5.97 8.30
N LEU A 207 0.87 6.87 8.71
CA LEU A 207 -0.48 6.99 8.18
C LEU A 207 -0.58 8.30 7.42
N PHE A 208 -1.35 8.28 6.34
CA PHE A 208 -1.63 9.49 5.59
C PHE A 208 -3.07 9.54 5.11
N GLU A 209 -3.55 10.75 4.88
CA GLU A 209 -4.83 10.99 4.24
C GLU A 209 -4.63 11.98 3.10
N THR A 210 -5.17 11.63 1.94
CA THR A 210 -5.25 12.53 0.81
C THR A 210 -6.27 13.62 1.11
N GLY A 211 -5.83 14.88 1.11
CA GLY A 211 -6.72 16.02 1.32
C GLY A 211 -7.80 16.14 0.24
N THR A 212 -8.94 16.71 0.60
CA THR A 212 -9.96 17.19 -0.35
C THR A 212 -9.58 18.58 -0.86
N SER A 213 -10.27 19.07 -1.89
CA SER A 213 -9.99 20.39 -2.49
C SER A 213 -9.76 21.49 -1.45
N GLY A 214 -8.56 22.08 -1.47
CA GLY A 214 -8.14 23.14 -0.53
C GLY A 214 -7.43 22.66 0.74
N THR A 215 -7.16 21.36 0.91
CA THR A 215 -6.39 20.83 2.04
C THR A 215 -5.16 20.05 1.57
N ASP A 216 -4.02 20.24 2.25
CA ASP A 216 -2.74 19.61 1.90
C ASP A 216 -2.67 18.11 2.27
N GLY A 217 -3.76 17.51 2.72
CA GLY A 217 -3.73 16.20 3.38
C GLY A 217 -2.96 16.22 4.70
N ALA A 218 -2.86 15.05 5.32
CA ALA A 218 -2.17 14.91 6.59
C ALA A 218 -1.31 13.65 6.60
N VAL A 219 -0.20 13.70 7.35
CA VAL A 219 0.69 12.58 7.61
C VAL A 219 0.94 12.53 9.11
N THR A 220 0.92 11.34 9.68
CA THR A 220 1.26 11.11 11.09
C THR A 220 1.98 9.77 11.21
N SER A 221 2.78 9.61 12.26
CA SER A 221 3.54 8.38 12.49
C SER A 221 3.21 7.86 13.88
N PHE A 222 3.22 6.53 14.04
CA PHE A 222 3.09 5.89 15.35
C PHE A 222 4.18 6.36 16.31
N GLU A 223 5.42 6.41 15.82
CA GLU A 223 6.58 6.86 16.56
C GLU A 223 7.53 7.65 15.66
N ARG A 224 8.45 8.40 16.28
CA ARG A 224 9.46 9.21 15.59
C ARG A 224 10.70 8.43 15.14
N THR A 225 10.87 7.23 15.67
CA THR A 225 11.95 6.29 15.34
C THR A 225 11.37 4.89 15.18
N LEU A 226 12.08 4.00 14.51
CA LEU A 226 11.68 2.59 14.49
C LEU A 226 11.79 2.01 15.90
N LEU A 227 10.86 1.12 16.23
CA LEU A 227 10.85 0.40 17.48
C LEU A 227 11.22 -1.06 17.25
N PRO A 228 12.07 -1.67 18.10
CA PRO A 228 12.26 -3.12 18.10
C PRO A 228 10.93 -3.84 18.28
N ALA A 229 10.73 -4.97 17.59
CA ALA A 229 9.49 -5.75 17.61
C ALA A 229 9.36 -6.61 18.88
N THR A 230 9.53 -5.99 20.05
CA THR A 230 9.22 -6.59 21.36
C THR A 230 7.71 -6.73 21.53
N VAL A 231 7.29 -7.62 22.43
CA VAL A 231 5.86 -7.82 22.75
C VAL A 231 5.20 -6.48 23.15
N ALA A 232 5.82 -5.74 24.07
CA ALA A 232 5.29 -4.46 24.54
C ALA A 232 5.13 -3.40 23.43
N ASN A 233 6.08 -3.32 22.49
CA ASN A 233 5.99 -2.36 21.38
C ASN A 233 4.89 -2.76 20.38
N LYS A 234 4.71 -4.06 20.13
CA LYS A 234 3.63 -4.58 19.29
C LYS A 234 2.26 -4.30 19.90
N GLU A 235 2.08 -4.57 21.18
CA GLU A 235 0.83 -4.32 21.91
C GLU A 235 0.46 -2.83 21.87
N ARG A 236 1.43 -1.94 22.12
CA ARG A 236 1.22 -0.50 21.98
C ARG A 236 0.77 -0.10 20.58
N LEU A 237 1.35 -0.69 19.54
CA LEU A 237 0.91 -0.43 18.17
C LEU A 237 -0.53 -0.90 17.97
N PHE A 238 -0.87 -2.10 18.44
CA PHE A 238 -2.21 -2.67 18.28
C PHE A 238 -3.28 -1.80 18.94
N GLU A 239 -3.02 -1.30 20.14
CA GLU A 239 -3.90 -0.34 20.80
C GLU A 239 -3.98 1.00 20.03
N TRP A 240 -2.87 1.46 19.44
CA TRP A 240 -2.86 2.69 18.66
C TRP A 240 -3.64 2.59 17.33
N ILE A 241 -3.56 1.45 16.63
CA ILE A 241 -4.25 1.26 15.34
C ILE A 241 -5.71 0.85 15.48
N LYS A 242 -6.10 0.26 16.61
CA LYS A 242 -7.46 -0.25 16.86
C LYS A 242 -8.58 0.76 16.60
N PRO A 243 -8.54 2.01 17.10
CA PRO A 243 -9.64 2.97 16.88
C PRO A 243 -9.67 3.57 15.46
N ILE A 244 -8.63 3.36 14.65
CA ILE A 244 -8.49 4.01 13.34
C ILE A 244 -9.55 3.47 12.39
N ASN A 245 -10.37 4.38 11.84
CA ASN A 245 -11.52 4.08 10.99
C ASN A 245 -12.45 3.00 11.57
N ALA A 246 -12.54 2.86 12.90
CA ALA A 246 -13.46 1.91 13.52
C ALA A 246 -14.88 2.49 13.73
N ASP A 247 -14.99 3.82 13.70
CA ASP A 247 -16.25 4.53 13.91
C ASP A 247 -16.52 5.50 12.75
N SER A 248 -17.70 5.38 12.17
CA SER A 248 -18.21 6.30 11.14
C SER A 248 -18.34 7.77 11.56
N ALA A 249 -18.42 8.08 12.85
CA ALA A 249 -18.41 9.46 13.33
C ALA A 249 -17.00 10.08 13.25
N ARG A 250 -15.95 9.26 13.20
CA ARG A 250 -14.56 9.70 13.21
C ARG A 250 -13.72 8.83 12.29
N VAL A 251 -13.59 9.28 11.05
CA VAL A 251 -12.84 8.61 9.97
C VAL A 251 -11.61 9.41 9.56
N GLY A 252 -10.76 8.83 8.72
CA GLY A 252 -9.57 9.51 8.21
C GLY A 252 -8.52 9.71 9.29
N ILE A 253 -7.69 10.73 9.10
CA ILE A 253 -6.65 11.11 10.06
C ILE A 253 -7.23 11.54 11.42
N GLN A 254 -8.51 11.94 11.46
CA GLN A 254 -9.19 12.33 12.70
C GLN A 254 -9.39 11.14 13.64
N SER A 255 -9.42 9.91 13.11
CA SER A 255 -9.56 8.68 13.89
C SER A 255 -8.30 8.26 14.62
N VAL A 256 -7.15 8.88 14.31
CA VAL A 256 -5.85 8.53 14.90
C VAL A 256 -5.73 9.11 16.32
N PRO A 257 -5.47 8.28 17.34
CA PRO A 257 -5.31 8.75 18.70
C PRO A 257 -3.99 9.51 18.88
N ASN A 258 -4.02 10.58 19.69
CA ASN A 258 -2.85 11.42 20.02
C ASN A 258 -2.04 11.87 18.80
N ARG A 259 -2.73 12.17 17.69
CA ARG A 259 -2.07 12.46 16.40
C ARG A 259 -1.05 13.59 16.54
N VAL A 260 0.13 13.37 15.98
CA VAL A 260 1.13 14.41 15.76
C VAL A 260 1.28 14.59 14.25
N THR A 261 0.94 15.78 13.76
CA THR A 261 1.05 16.06 12.33
C THR A 261 2.51 16.17 11.94
N TRP A 262 2.95 15.32 11.03
CA TRP A 262 4.29 15.41 10.45
C TRP A 262 4.36 16.61 9.51
N ARG A 263 5.48 17.34 9.60
CA ARG A 263 5.78 18.49 8.75
C ARG A 263 7.12 18.23 8.06
N PRO A 264 7.17 18.26 6.72
CA PRO A 264 8.42 18.09 6.00
C PRO A 264 9.36 19.23 6.36
N LYS A 265 10.59 18.89 6.73
CA LYS A 265 11.68 19.87 6.74
C LYS A 265 12.20 20.08 5.31
N PRO A 266 12.82 21.20 4.95
CA PRO A 266 13.53 21.28 3.68
C PRO A 266 14.63 20.20 3.60
N ILE A 267 14.75 19.52 2.46
CA ILE A 267 15.90 18.65 2.19
C ILE A 267 16.89 19.47 1.38
N THR A 268 17.93 19.96 2.02
CA THR A 268 18.94 20.79 1.37
C THR A 268 19.71 19.99 0.32
N ASN A 269 19.99 20.60 -0.82
CA ASN A 269 20.82 20.04 -1.90
C ASN A 269 20.35 18.68 -2.46
N ALA A 270 19.07 18.33 -2.32
CA ALA A 270 18.53 17.08 -2.85
C ALA A 270 18.20 17.13 -4.35
N GLY A 271 18.27 18.31 -4.98
CA GLY A 271 17.93 18.50 -6.39
C GLY A 271 16.46 18.19 -6.72
N LEU A 272 15.57 18.30 -5.72
CA LEU A 272 14.14 18.07 -5.88
C LEU A 272 13.52 19.23 -6.66
N ASP A 273 12.71 18.91 -7.65
CA ASP A 273 11.94 19.90 -8.39
C ASP A 273 10.82 20.48 -7.51
N GLU A 274 11.00 21.73 -7.06
CA GLU A 274 10.03 22.45 -6.22
C GLU A 274 8.77 22.87 -7.00
N THR A 275 8.80 22.85 -8.32
CA THR A 275 7.65 23.16 -9.18
C THR A 275 6.75 21.94 -9.39
N LEU A 276 7.24 20.74 -9.03
CA LEU A 276 6.52 19.49 -9.14
C LEU A 276 5.62 19.25 -7.93
N TYR A 277 4.32 19.28 -8.16
CA TYR A 277 3.34 18.74 -7.23
C TYR A 277 3.32 17.21 -7.37
N VAL A 278 3.89 16.53 -6.38
CA VAL A 278 3.93 15.06 -6.30
C VAL A 278 2.69 14.50 -5.59
N PRO A 279 2.28 13.26 -5.91
CA PRO A 279 1.16 12.60 -5.21
C PRO A 279 1.33 12.59 -3.70
N LEU A 280 0.27 12.77 -2.91
CA LEU A 280 0.37 12.91 -1.45
C LEU A 280 1.00 11.70 -0.74
N TRP A 281 0.85 10.49 -1.26
CA TRP A 281 1.53 9.31 -0.71
C TRP A 281 3.07 9.44 -0.76
N THR A 282 3.64 10.27 -1.65
CA THR A 282 5.09 10.54 -1.67
C THR A 282 5.55 11.32 -0.44
N ARG A 283 4.69 12.17 0.14
CA ARG A 283 4.97 12.85 1.41
C ARG A 283 4.97 11.87 2.58
N ALA A 284 4.04 10.92 2.57
CA ALA A 284 4.01 9.84 3.55
C ALA A 284 5.22 8.91 3.42
N LEU A 285 5.58 8.57 2.18
CA LEU A 285 6.82 7.86 1.87
C LEU A 285 8.02 8.63 2.42
N ARG A 286 8.10 9.94 2.21
CA ARG A 286 9.17 10.76 2.75
C ARG A 286 9.29 10.65 4.27
N ALA A 287 8.17 10.79 4.98
CA ALA A 287 8.14 10.62 6.44
C ALA A 287 8.63 9.22 6.87
N SER A 288 8.31 8.18 6.09
CA SER A 288 8.84 6.83 6.33
C SER A 288 10.34 6.71 6.10
N LEU A 289 10.90 7.38 5.08
CA LEU A 289 12.34 7.34 4.79
C LEU A 289 13.15 8.05 5.88
N GLU A 290 12.60 9.08 6.52
CA GLU A 290 13.24 9.73 7.68
C GLU A 290 13.43 8.75 8.86
N LEU A 291 12.68 7.64 8.93
CA LEU A 291 12.86 6.57 9.90
C LEU A 291 13.99 5.58 9.55
N GLN A 292 14.67 5.76 8.41
CA GLN A 292 15.75 4.89 7.91
C GLN A 292 15.39 3.40 7.73
N PRO A 293 14.30 3.06 6.99
CA PRO A 293 13.92 1.68 6.74
C PRO A 293 14.75 0.99 5.66
N ASP A 294 14.83 -0.34 5.72
CA ASP A 294 15.31 -1.19 4.63
C ASP A 294 14.18 -1.50 3.63
N THR A 295 12.95 -1.65 4.14
CA THR A 295 11.76 -1.99 3.36
C THR A 295 10.58 -1.11 3.76
N VAL A 296 9.87 -0.59 2.76
CA VAL A 296 8.60 0.14 2.91
C VAL A 296 7.48 -0.64 2.25
N TYR A 297 6.38 -0.84 2.98
CA TYR A 297 5.11 -1.35 2.44
C TYR A 297 4.13 -0.19 2.34
N LEU A 298 3.89 0.32 1.13
CA LEU A 298 2.96 1.43 0.86
C LEU A 298 1.60 0.88 0.43
N ILE A 299 0.55 1.19 1.17
CA ILE A 299 -0.84 0.84 0.88
C ILE A 299 -1.59 2.13 0.55
N THR A 300 -2.11 2.23 -0.69
CA THR A 300 -2.78 3.44 -1.18
C THR A 300 -4.04 3.13 -1.95
N GLY A 301 -5.04 4.02 -1.88
CA GLY A 301 -6.26 3.93 -2.68
C GLY A 301 -6.13 4.51 -4.10
N SER A 302 -5.02 5.18 -4.42
CA SER A 302 -4.82 5.84 -5.71
C SER A 302 -3.32 6.06 -6.01
N ALA A 303 -2.96 6.13 -7.29
CA ALA A 303 -1.66 6.65 -7.70
C ALA A 303 -1.52 8.17 -7.45
N GLY A 304 -2.64 8.86 -7.22
CA GLY A 304 -2.71 10.30 -7.04
C GLY A 304 -2.51 11.07 -8.35
N ALA A 305 -2.58 12.39 -8.26
CA ALA A 305 -2.28 13.28 -9.37
C ALA A 305 -0.89 13.88 -9.19
N GLN A 306 -0.15 13.95 -10.28
CA GLN A 306 1.10 14.69 -10.38
C GLN A 306 0.91 15.88 -11.32
N ARG A 307 1.38 17.04 -10.89
CA ARG A 307 1.23 18.29 -11.64
C ARG A 307 2.49 19.11 -11.58
N ARG A 308 2.68 20.00 -12.54
CA ARG A 308 3.77 20.98 -12.54
C ARG A 308 3.20 22.38 -12.54
N LYS A 309 3.82 23.29 -11.79
CA LYS A 309 3.45 24.70 -11.85
C LYS A 309 3.82 25.23 -13.24
N VAL A 310 2.86 25.87 -13.91
CA VAL A 310 3.10 26.44 -15.23
C VAL A 310 4.01 27.67 -15.14
N SER A 311 4.63 28.05 -16.26
CA SER A 311 5.39 29.30 -16.36
C SER A 311 4.49 30.52 -16.11
N GLU A 312 5.09 31.63 -15.69
CA GLU A 312 4.35 32.89 -15.49
C GLU A 312 3.66 33.37 -16.78
N SER A 313 4.28 33.16 -17.94
CA SER A 313 3.72 33.53 -19.25
C SER A 313 2.47 32.72 -19.60
N GLU A 314 2.51 31.40 -19.38
CA GLU A 314 1.36 30.52 -19.59
C GLU A 314 0.26 30.81 -18.57
N LEU A 315 0.62 31.09 -17.31
CA LEU A 315 -0.32 31.50 -16.28
C LEU A 315 -1.08 32.78 -16.69
N ALA A 316 -0.36 33.79 -17.18
CA ALA A 316 -0.94 35.04 -17.66
C ALA A 316 -1.86 34.83 -18.87
N LYS A 317 -1.52 33.90 -19.76
CA LYS A 317 -2.39 33.50 -20.88
C LYS A 317 -3.69 32.86 -20.37
N ARG A 318 -3.60 31.84 -19.51
CA ARG A 318 -4.77 31.17 -18.93
C ARG A 318 -5.68 32.10 -18.14
N LYS A 319 -5.09 33.07 -17.43
CA LYS A 319 -5.85 34.11 -16.73
C LYS A 319 -6.69 34.94 -17.70
N ARG A 320 -6.09 35.41 -18.81
CA ARG A 320 -6.81 36.16 -19.85
C ARG A 320 -7.93 35.34 -20.48
N GLU A 321 -7.65 34.10 -20.87
CA GLU A 321 -8.66 33.19 -21.44
C GLU A 321 -9.82 32.93 -20.46
N ASN A 322 -9.53 32.80 -19.17
CA ASN A 322 -10.56 32.69 -18.15
C ASN A 322 -11.36 34.00 -17.99
N ASP A 323 -10.71 35.16 -18.01
CA ASP A 323 -11.41 36.45 -17.92
C ASP A 323 -12.37 36.65 -19.10
N ASP A 324 -11.94 36.27 -20.32
CA ASP A 324 -12.78 36.27 -21.52
C ASP A 324 -13.95 35.29 -21.38
N TYR A 325 -13.69 34.06 -20.90
CA TYR A 325 -14.75 33.07 -20.64
C TYR A 325 -15.77 33.57 -19.62
N ILE A 326 -15.33 34.23 -18.55
CA ILE A 326 -16.23 34.81 -17.54
C ILE A 326 -17.04 35.96 -18.15
N ALA A 327 -16.44 36.78 -19.02
CA ALA A 327 -17.16 37.82 -19.74
C ALA A 327 -18.25 37.23 -20.65
N ASP A 328 -17.98 36.12 -21.32
CA ASP A 328 -18.96 35.40 -22.14
C ASP A 328 -20.14 34.89 -21.33
N LEU A 329 -19.87 34.27 -20.17
CA LEU A 329 -20.93 33.83 -19.26
C LEU A 329 -21.78 35.00 -18.76
N LYS A 330 -21.17 36.16 -18.49
CA LYS A 330 -21.90 37.39 -18.14
C LYS A 330 -22.77 37.89 -19.29
N ARG A 331 -22.27 37.84 -20.54
CA ARG A 331 -23.06 38.16 -21.74
C ARG A 331 -24.23 37.19 -21.95
N GLU A 332 -24.09 35.95 -21.50
CA GLU A 332 -25.21 35.01 -21.42
C GLU A 332 -26.23 35.37 -20.33
N GLY A 333 -25.96 36.35 -19.47
CA GLY A 333 -26.84 36.76 -18.37
C GLY A 333 -26.60 35.99 -17.08
N LEU A 334 -25.47 35.30 -16.95
CA LEU A 334 -25.08 34.61 -15.71
C LEU A 334 -24.27 35.53 -14.80
N ASP A 335 -24.71 35.65 -13.55
CA ASP A 335 -23.91 36.22 -12.48
C ASP A 335 -23.09 35.12 -11.78
N MET A 336 -21.76 35.23 -11.83
CA MET A 336 -20.85 34.22 -11.26
C MET A 336 -20.97 34.09 -9.74
N ALA A 337 -21.33 35.17 -9.04
CA ALA A 337 -21.58 35.11 -7.60
C ALA A 337 -22.85 34.29 -7.30
N ALA A 338 -23.94 34.58 -8.01
CA ALA A 338 -25.19 33.81 -7.92
C ALA A 338 -25.00 32.33 -8.33
N VAL A 339 -24.24 32.06 -9.39
CA VAL A 339 -23.87 30.69 -9.83
C VAL A 339 -23.13 29.94 -8.72
N GLY A 340 -22.14 30.58 -8.09
CA GLY A 340 -21.39 30.02 -6.98
C GLY A 340 -22.28 29.70 -5.77
N ALA A 341 -23.19 30.62 -5.42
CA ALA A 341 -24.14 30.44 -4.33
C ALA A 341 -25.15 29.30 -4.61
N ALA A 342 -25.72 29.25 -5.82
CA ALA A 342 -26.65 28.21 -6.24
C ALA A 342 -25.99 26.82 -6.22
N ARG A 343 -24.76 26.72 -6.74
CA ARG A 343 -23.97 25.49 -6.67
C ARG A 343 -23.69 25.07 -5.23
N GLY A 344 -23.29 26.01 -4.37
CA GLY A 344 -23.05 25.76 -2.95
C GLY A 344 -24.30 25.24 -2.23
N ALA A 345 -25.45 25.86 -2.47
CA ALA A 345 -26.74 25.42 -1.94
C ALA A 345 -27.11 24.00 -2.41
N ALA A 346 -26.91 23.69 -3.70
CA ALA A 346 -27.14 22.35 -4.25
C ALA A 346 -26.26 21.28 -3.59
N MET A 347 -24.96 21.57 -3.40
CA MET A 347 -24.04 20.65 -2.71
C MET A 347 -24.41 20.46 -1.23
N ASN A 348 -24.80 21.53 -0.53
CA ASN A 348 -25.22 21.47 0.87
C ASN A 348 -26.51 20.64 1.02
N LYS A 349 -27.47 20.80 0.11
CA LYS A 349 -28.68 19.99 0.06
C LYS A 349 -28.37 18.51 -0.17
N ALA A 350 -27.54 18.20 -1.16
CA ALA A 350 -27.11 16.83 -1.43
C ALA A 350 -26.39 16.22 -0.21
N ARG A 351 -25.59 17.02 0.51
CA ARG A 351 -24.94 16.57 1.74
C ARG A 351 -25.94 16.27 2.85
N ALA A 352 -26.94 17.13 3.07
CA ALA A 352 -27.98 16.89 4.06
C ALA A 352 -28.81 15.62 3.75
N GLU A 353 -29.17 15.41 2.48
CA GLU A 353 -29.85 14.19 2.04
C GLU A 353 -28.98 12.94 2.25
N PHE A 354 -27.70 13.02 1.89
CA PHE A 354 -26.73 11.94 2.13
C PHE A 354 -26.58 11.59 3.61
N ASP A 355 -26.44 12.60 4.46
CA ASP A 355 -26.30 12.42 5.90
C ASP A 355 -27.58 11.79 6.52
N ALA A 356 -28.77 12.18 6.02
CA ALA A 356 -30.03 11.56 6.42
C ALA A 356 -30.13 10.08 6.01
N ILE A 357 -29.70 9.73 4.79
CA ILE A 357 -29.62 8.33 4.33
C ILE A 357 -28.68 7.52 5.23
N ASN A 358 -27.51 8.07 5.54
CA ASN A 358 -26.56 7.42 6.44
C ASN A 358 -27.11 7.26 7.87
N ALA A 359 -27.88 8.23 8.38
CA ALA A 359 -28.56 8.11 9.67
C ALA A 359 -29.58 6.97 9.66
N LYS A 360 -30.37 6.82 8.58
CA LYS A 360 -31.29 5.69 8.41
C LYS A 360 -30.55 4.35 8.37
N LEU A 361 -29.45 4.26 7.63
CA LEU A 361 -28.64 3.03 7.57
C LEU A 361 -28.12 2.63 8.95
N LYS A 362 -27.58 3.59 9.70
CA LYS A 362 -27.12 3.36 11.08
C LYS A 362 -28.25 2.90 11.99
N ALA A 363 -29.43 3.53 11.92
CA ALA A 363 -30.60 3.11 12.69
C ALA A 363 -31.09 1.69 12.35
N GLN A 364 -30.80 1.21 11.13
CA GLN A 364 -31.06 -0.17 10.71
C GLN A 364 -29.92 -1.15 11.05
N GLY A 365 -28.89 -0.71 11.79
CA GLY A 365 -27.72 -1.53 12.09
C GLY A 365 -26.80 -1.80 10.88
N LYS A 366 -26.97 -1.07 9.78
CA LYS A 366 -26.14 -1.19 8.58
C LYS A 366 -24.99 -0.20 8.61
N SER A 367 -23.87 -0.57 7.99
CA SER A 367 -22.74 0.33 7.80
C SER A 367 -23.16 1.53 6.92
N PRO A 368 -22.80 2.76 7.31
CA PRO A 368 -23.05 3.93 6.48
C PRO A 368 -22.13 3.93 5.26
N PHE A 369 -22.54 4.65 4.21
CA PHE A 369 -21.68 4.94 3.09
C PHE A 369 -20.62 5.98 3.47
N ILE A 370 -19.41 5.78 2.95
CA ILE A 370 -18.29 6.70 3.12
C ILE A 370 -17.91 7.27 1.74
N ILE A 371 -17.77 8.59 1.70
CA ILE A 371 -17.38 9.33 0.50
C ILE A 371 -16.30 10.35 0.87
N GLN A 372 -15.40 10.62 -0.08
CA GLN A 372 -14.37 11.65 0.06
C GLN A 372 -14.90 13.03 -0.33
N ASP A 373 -15.69 13.12 -1.39
CA ASP A 373 -16.30 14.35 -1.91
C ASP A 373 -17.80 14.09 -2.12
N ILE A 374 -18.65 15.06 -1.79
CA ILE A 374 -20.10 14.95 -2.00
C ILE A 374 -20.47 14.68 -3.46
N LYS A 375 -19.66 15.12 -4.43
CA LYS A 375 -19.89 14.87 -5.86
C LYS A 375 -19.94 13.37 -6.19
N ARG A 376 -19.26 12.54 -5.40
CA ARG A 376 -19.24 11.08 -5.54
C ARG A 376 -20.65 10.48 -5.58
N VAL A 377 -21.62 11.09 -4.89
CA VAL A 377 -22.99 10.57 -4.83
C VAL A 377 -23.68 10.61 -6.18
N PHE A 378 -23.25 11.46 -7.11
CA PHE A 378 -23.87 11.60 -8.43
C PHE A 378 -23.33 10.62 -9.48
N ASP A 379 -22.27 9.88 -9.16
CA ASP A 379 -21.72 8.89 -10.08
C ASP A 379 -22.70 7.71 -10.24
N GLY A 380 -22.72 7.12 -11.44
CA GLY A 380 -23.71 6.11 -11.81
C GLY A 380 -23.69 4.85 -10.93
N ASP A 381 -22.51 4.41 -10.49
CA ASP A 381 -22.37 3.25 -9.61
C ASP A 381 -22.85 3.55 -8.18
N PHE A 382 -22.63 4.78 -7.70
CA PHE A 382 -23.13 5.23 -6.40
C PHE A 382 -24.65 5.38 -6.42
N GLN A 383 -25.20 5.97 -7.48
CA GLN A 383 -26.64 6.05 -7.70
C GLN A 383 -27.27 4.66 -7.78
N ALA A 384 -26.61 3.70 -8.42
CA ALA A 384 -27.06 2.31 -8.42
C ALA A 384 -27.07 1.71 -7.00
N ALA A 385 -26.10 2.03 -6.15
CA ALA A 385 -26.08 1.60 -4.75
C ALA A 385 -27.21 2.25 -3.92
N LEU A 386 -27.46 3.55 -4.08
CA LEU A 386 -28.59 4.23 -3.45
C LEU A 386 -29.93 3.61 -3.89
N LYS A 387 -30.10 3.34 -5.19
CA LYS A 387 -31.32 2.73 -5.73
C LYS A 387 -31.60 1.35 -5.13
N ARG A 388 -30.57 0.54 -4.83
CA ARG A 388 -30.74 -0.78 -4.18
C ARG A 388 -31.34 -0.69 -2.79
N ILE A 389 -31.16 0.44 -2.10
CA ILE A 389 -31.76 0.69 -0.78
C ILE A 389 -33.02 1.56 -0.87
N GLY A 390 -33.53 1.81 -2.07
CA GLY A 390 -34.73 2.62 -2.31
C GLY A 390 -34.51 4.14 -2.17
N GLU A 391 -33.26 4.60 -2.18
CA GLU A 391 -32.90 6.01 -2.02
C GLU A 391 -32.35 6.59 -3.34
N SER A 392 -32.35 7.91 -3.47
CA SER A 392 -31.71 8.61 -4.59
C SER A 392 -31.40 10.06 -4.20
N ILE A 393 -30.27 10.59 -4.68
CA ILE A 393 -29.90 12.00 -4.51
C ILE A 393 -29.75 12.60 -5.91
N LYS A 394 -30.50 13.67 -6.21
CA LYS A 394 -30.44 14.32 -7.52
C LYS A 394 -29.64 15.61 -7.45
N LEU A 395 -28.85 15.85 -8.48
CA LEU A 395 -28.12 17.10 -8.63
C LEU A 395 -29.10 18.21 -9.04
N ASP A 396 -29.28 19.21 -8.17
CA ASP A 396 -29.98 20.44 -8.53
C ASP A 396 -29.03 21.36 -9.29
N THR A 397 -29.25 21.52 -10.59
CA THR A 397 -28.44 22.35 -11.49
C THR A 397 -29.00 23.76 -11.70
N LYS A 398 -30.13 24.11 -11.05
CA LYS A 398 -30.84 25.36 -11.28
C LYS A 398 -29.98 26.57 -10.92
N GLY A 399 -29.78 27.46 -11.88
CA GLY A 399 -29.04 28.72 -11.68
C GLY A 399 -27.52 28.60 -11.83
N TRP A 400 -26.99 27.45 -12.25
CA TRP A 400 -25.56 27.26 -12.51
C TRP A 400 -25.30 26.41 -13.77
N THR A 401 -26.15 26.61 -14.77
CA THR A 401 -26.01 26.07 -16.13
C THR A 401 -25.95 27.20 -17.14
N THR A 402 -25.15 27.03 -18.19
CA THR A 402 -25.14 27.90 -19.38
C THR A 402 -26.47 27.85 -20.14
N LYS A 403 -26.67 28.75 -21.10
CA LYS A 403 -27.84 28.70 -22.00
C LYS A 403 -27.92 27.39 -22.80
N SER A 404 -26.78 26.77 -23.06
CA SER A 404 -26.69 25.46 -23.72
C SER A 404 -27.03 24.26 -22.81
N GLY A 405 -27.35 24.50 -21.53
CA GLY A 405 -27.62 23.46 -20.53
C GLY A 405 -26.37 22.87 -19.89
N LYS A 406 -25.15 23.31 -20.25
CA LYS A 406 -23.90 22.85 -19.64
C LYS A 406 -23.77 23.31 -18.18
N VAL A 407 -23.52 22.37 -17.26
CA VAL A 407 -23.31 22.63 -15.82
C VAL A 407 -21.95 23.29 -15.56
N LEU A 408 -21.93 24.33 -14.72
CA LEU A 408 -20.74 25.10 -14.36
C LEU A 408 -20.12 24.62 -13.05
N TRP A 409 -19.41 23.50 -13.11
CA TRP A 409 -18.73 22.90 -11.95
C TRP A 409 -17.66 23.80 -11.34
N TRP A 410 -16.97 24.57 -12.18
CA TRP A 410 -15.89 25.45 -11.78
C TRP A 410 -15.69 26.53 -12.83
N THR A 411 -15.25 27.69 -12.37
CA THR A 411 -15.05 28.92 -13.14
C THR A 411 -13.74 29.51 -12.66
N GLY A 412 -12.65 29.18 -13.33
CA GLY A 412 -11.30 29.60 -12.96
C GLY A 412 -10.27 29.07 -13.95
N TYR A 413 -9.02 29.36 -13.67
CA TYR A 413 -7.87 28.79 -14.36
C TYR A 413 -6.98 28.03 -13.37
N SER A 414 -6.21 27.06 -13.88
CA SER A 414 -5.30 26.27 -13.07
C SER A 414 -3.87 26.78 -13.25
N GLU A 415 -3.19 27.00 -12.14
CA GLU A 415 -1.75 27.29 -12.11
C GLU A 415 -0.89 26.05 -12.37
N TRP A 416 -1.54 24.92 -12.61
CA TRP A 416 -0.92 23.62 -12.72
C TRP A 416 -1.21 23.01 -14.10
N GLU A 417 -0.25 22.26 -14.62
CA GLU A 417 -0.39 21.37 -15.76
C GLU A 417 -0.09 19.93 -15.35
N ASN A 418 -0.48 18.97 -16.19
CA ASN A 418 -0.15 17.57 -15.92
C ASN A 418 1.37 17.38 -16.03
N ALA A 419 1.97 16.76 -15.02
CA ALA A 419 3.35 16.35 -15.08
C ALA A 419 3.46 14.91 -15.58
N GLU A 420 4.61 14.57 -16.15
CA GLU A 420 4.93 13.20 -16.52
C GLU A 420 5.19 12.38 -15.26
N TYR A 421 4.71 11.14 -15.23
CA TYR A 421 4.91 10.30 -14.04
C TYR A 421 6.40 9.91 -13.85
N SER A 422 7.21 9.98 -14.91
CA SER A 422 8.67 9.86 -14.80
C SER A 422 9.29 10.89 -13.85
N ASP A 423 8.71 12.09 -13.76
CA ASP A 423 9.18 13.14 -12.85
C ASP A 423 9.00 12.71 -11.40
N VAL A 424 7.87 12.07 -11.08
CA VAL A 424 7.60 11.51 -9.73
C VAL A 424 8.61 10.41 -9.39
N ILE A 425 8.92 9.52 -10.34
CA ILE A 425 9.92 8.47 -10.13
C ILE A 425 11.31 9.08 -9.87
N MET A 426 11.66 10.13 -10.61
CA MET A 426 12.93 10.82 -10.47
C MET A 426 13.02 11.55 -9.13
N TYR A 427 11.94 12.22 -8.73
CA TYR A 427 11.77 12.85 -7.42
C TYR A 427 11.98 11.85 -6.28
N ILE A 428 11.34 10.67 -6.34
CA ILE A 428 11.51 9.61 -5.32
C ILE A 428 12.96 9.12 -5.28
N SER A 429 13.61 8.97 -6.44
CA SER A 429 15.00 8.52 -6.51
C SER A 429 15.98 9.53 -5.92
N GLN A 430 15.75 10.83 -6.14
CA GLN A 430 16.52 11.92 -5.52
C GLN A 430 16.26 11.97 -4.01
N MET A 431 15.00 11.89 -3.59
CA MET A 431 14.60 11.89 -2.19
C MET A 431 15.22 10.72 -1.42
N GLN A 432 15.21 9.50 -1.95
CA GLN A 432 15.86 8.35 -1.31
C GLN A 432 17.37 8.56 -1.18
N ARG A 433 18.05 9.04 -2.23
CA ARG A 433 19.50 9.32 -2.17
C ARG A 433 19.86 10.38 -1.14
N ALA A 434 18.98 11.36 -0.94
CA ALA A 434 19.23 12.44 0.01
C ALA A 434 18.96 12.02 1.47
N LEU A 435 18.01 11.11 1.69
CA LEU A 435 17.60 10.70 3.03
C LEU A 435 18.25 9.42 3.54
N LEU A 436 18.63 8.51 2.64
CA LEU A 436 19.13 7.19 3.01
C LEU A 436 20.53 6.95 2.46
N LYS A 437 21.34 6.23 3.24
CA LYS A 437 22.62 5.69 2.77
C LYS A 437 22.41 4.60 1.71
N ASP A 438 21.49 3.69 1.99
CA ASP A 438 21.10 2.58 1.11
C ASP A 438 19.62 2.73 0.73
N ARG A 439 19.27 2.46 -0.52
CA ARG A 439 17.87 2.61 -0.98
C ARG A 439 16.95 1.61 -0.27
N ALA A 440 15.79 2.09 0.15
CA ALA A 440 14.74 1.24 0.70
C ALA A 440 13.98 0.52 -0.42
N ALA A 441 13.67 -0.75 -0.20
CA ALA A 441 12.79 -1.51 -1.08
C ALA A 441 11.35 -0.98 -0.97
N LEU A 442 10.71 -0.60 -2.09
CA LEU A 442 9.34 -0.08 -2.07
C LEU A 442 8.33 -1.10 -2.58
N ASN A 443 7.65 -1.79 -1.67
CA ASN A 443 6.52 -2.65 -2.00
C ASN A 443 5.23 -1.83 -1.97
N ILE A 444 4.53 -1.76 -3.10
CA ILE A 444 3.37 -0.88 -3.26
C ILE A 444 2.11 -1.70 -3.53
N PHE A 445 1.08 -1.42 -2.76
CA PHE A 445 -0.22 -2.03 -2.87
C PHE A 445 -1.26 -0.97 -3.25
N LEU A 446 -1.89 -1.17 -4.40
CA LEU A 446 -2.99 -0.32 -4.84
C LEU A 446 -4.31 -1.00 -4.52
N PHE A 447 -5.11 -0.38 -3.66
CA PHE A 447 -6.40 -0.89 -3.27
C PHE A 447 -7.52 -0.33 -4.14
N VAL A 448 -8.24 -1.22 -4.82
CA VAL A 448 -9.23 -0.90 -5.85
C VAL A 448 -10.50 -1.72 -5.68
N GLY A 449 -11.58 -1.28 -6.30
CA GLY A 449 -12.79 -2.07 -6.37
C GLY A 449 -12.59 -3.35 -7.19
N PRO A 450 -13.37 -4.42 -6.94
CA PRO A 450 -13.16 -5.73 -7.57
C PRO A 450 -13.27 -5.73 -9.10
N ASN A 451 -13.93 -4.72 -9.67
CA ASN A 451 -14.14 -4.57 -11.12
C ASN A 451 -13.35 -3.37 -11.70
N GLU A 452 -12.49 -2.73 -10.91
CA GLU A 452 -11.70 -1.60 -11.37
C GLU A 452 -10.38 -2.06 -11.97
N GLU A 453 -10.08 -1.57 -13.19
CA GLU A 453 -8.80 -1.78 -13.87
C GLU A 453 -8.07 -0.44 -14.07
N PRO A 454 -7.42 0.12 -13.04
CA PRO A 454 -6.77 1.42 -13.18
C PRO A 454 -5.41 1.27 -13.86
N LYS A 455 -5.40 0.99 -15.17
CA LYS A 455 -4.22 0.67 -15.98
C LYS A 455 -3.08 1.67 -15.78
N VAL A 456 -3.37 2.97 -15.85
CA VAL A 456 -2.38 4.03 -15.66
C VAL A 456 -1.77 3.98 -14.25
N SER A 457 -2.58 3.82 -13.21
CA SER A 457 -2.10 3.71 -11.83
C SER A 457 -1.25 2.45 -11.61
N MET A 458 -1.64 1.33 -12.22
CA MET A 458 -0.89 0.08 -12.14
C MET A 458 0.48 0.20 -12.81
N GLU A 459 0.54 0.79 -14.01
CA GLU A 459 1.79 1.02 -14.72
C GLU A 459 2.71 1.96 -13.93
N ASN A 460 2.16 3.07 -13.45
CA ASN A 460 2.88 4.09 -12.72
C ASN A 460 3.46 3.54 -11.41
N LEU A 461 2.62 2.97 -10.54
CA LEU A 461 3.06 2.41 -9.25
C LEU A 461 3.92 1.16 -9.44
N GLY A 462 3.65 0.34 -10.47
CA GLY A 462 4.49 -0.79 -10.86
C GLY A 462 5.91 -0.38 -11.24
N LYS A 463 6.05 0.66 -12.06
CA LYS A 463 7.35 1.25 -12.39
C LYS A 463 8.05 1.85 -11.17
N THR A 464 7.31 2.53 -10.29
CA THR A 464 7.88 3.05 -9.03
C THR A 464 8.43 1.93 -8.16
N SER A 465 7.67 0.87 -7.96
CA SER A 465 8.06 -0.25 -7.10
C SER A 465 9.28 -1.00 -7.66
N SER A 466 9.23 -1.40 -8.94
CA SER A 466 10.32 -2.13 -9.61
C SER A 466 11.65 -1.34 -9.62
N ARG A 467 11.61 -0.03 -9.90
CA ARG A 467 12.82 0.82 -9.86
C ARG A 467 13.42 1.00 -8.48
N ASN A 468 12.66 0.69 -7.43
CA ASN A 468 13.11 0.75 -6.05
C ASN A 468 13.14 -0.64 -5.42
N GLY A 469 13.41 -1.69 -6.21
CA GLY A 469 13.70 -3.03 -5.69
C GLY A 469 12.55 -3.72 -4.94
N GLY A 470 11.32 -3.24 -5.10
CA GLY A 470 10.14 -3.84 -4.47
C GLY A 470 9.18 -4.45 -5.48
N LYS A 471 8.02 -4.88 -4.96
CA LYS A 471 6.92 -5.47 -5.73
C LYS A 471 5.67 -4.60 -5.71
N PHE A 472 4.98 -4.57 -6.83
CA PHE A 472 3.66 -3.95 -6.95
C PHE A 472 2.59 -5.04 -6.96
N GLU A 473 1.54 -4.83 -6.17
CA GLU A 473 0.35 -5.69 -6.18
C GLU A 473 -0.93 -4.87 -6.20
N LEU A 474 -1.90 -5.37 -6.96
CA LEU A 474 -3.26 -4.87 -6.97
C LEU A 474 -4.06 -5.65 -5.92
N ILE A 475 -4.72 -4.94 -5.01
CA ILE A 475 -5.54 -5.55 -3.97
C ILE A 475 -7.00 -5.14 -4.17
N THR A 476 -7.88 -6.12 -4.03
CA THR A 476 -9.33 -5.93 -3.95
C THR A 476 -9.86 -6.49 -2.64
N THR A 477 -11.04 -6.06 -2.19
CA THR A 477 -11.71 -6.64 -1.01
C THR A 477 -11.88 -8.15 -1.15
N LYS A 478 -12.25 -8.61 -2.36
CA LYS A 478 -12.38 -10.04 -2.66
C LYS A 478 -11.05 -10.77 -2.45
N ARG A 479 -9.94 -10.21 -2.95
CA ARG A 479 -8.61 -10.79 -2.77
C ARG A 479 -8.20 -10.82 -1.30
N LEU A 480 -8.49 -9.77 -0.55
CA LEU A 480 -8.23 -9.72 0.89
C LEU A 480 -9.01 -10.79 1.66
N GLN A 481 -10.30 -10.96 1.35
CA GLN A 481 -11.13 -12.01 1.94
C GLN A 481 -10.61 -13.42 1.59
N GLU A 482 -10.18 -13.65 0.34
CA GLU A 482 -9.55 -14.91 -0.07
C GLU A 482 -8.26 -15.20 0.70
N LEU A 483 -7.41 -14.19 0.91
CA LEU A 483 -6.18 -14.31 1.68
C LEU A 483 -6.47 -14.63 3.15
N SER A 484 -7.43 -13.95 3.77
CA SER A 484 -7.82 -14.22 5.17
C SER A 484 -8.35 -15.65 5.35
N LYS A 485 -9.23 -16.11 4.45
CA LYS A 485 -9.79 -17.48 4.50
C LYS A 485 -8.74 -18.57 4.31
N ARG A 486 -7.76 -18.37 3.41
CA ARG A 486 -6.66 -19.32 3.19
C ARG A 486 -5.78 -19.50 4.43
N ASP A 487 -5.59 -18.44 5.20
CA ASP A 487 -4.79 -18.48 6.42
C ASP A 487 -5.54 -19.16 7.58
N GLU A 488 -6.88 -19.04 7.63
CA GLU A 488 -7.72 -19.79 8.57
C GLU A 488 -7.70 -21.30 8.28
N GLN A 489 -7.68 -21.70 7.01
CA GLN A 489 -7.62 -23.11 6.59
C GLN A 489 -6.25 -23.77 6.80
N LYS A 490 -5.21 -22.99 7.09
CA LYS A 490 -3.85 -23.48 7.38
C LYS A 490 -3.54 -23.60 8.87
N LYS A 491 -4.45 -23.12 9.72
CA LYS A 491 -4.44 -23.39 11.17
C LYS A 491 -5.23 -24.67 11.43
#